data_AF-B3EG73-F1
#
_entry.id   AF-B3EG73-F1
#
_cell.length_a   1.000
_cell.length_b   1.000
_cell.length_c   1.000
_cell.angle_alpha   90.00
_cell.angle_beta   90.00
_cell.angle_gamma   90.00
#
_symmetry.space_group_name_H-M   'P 1'
#
loop_
_entity.id
_entity.type
_entity.pdbx_description
1 polymer ?
#
loop_
_entity_poly.entity_id
_entity_poly.type
_entity_poly.pdbx_seq_one_letter_code
_entity_poly.pdbx_strand_id
1 'polypeptide(L)'
;MIFSTRCLHKPDNTMDTEQTKETLLPLSGRVTAVAIGAALIVITTTVPYLTLLNAFFFSGIFIAGMVAIYYAVIHHQVRLTYNEAFILGSFCGFAGGMFSETLSFLLIELTGYRPGMEGMKLLLDWARDMAAGKPELAEQLRVLAEMETLALAPMELTLADLFIGILFASMFYAPVAGIGGMFTVFRLKRQAARGR
;
A
#
# COMPACT_ATOMS: atom_id res chain seq x y z
N MET A 1 76.91 -5.69 -14.50
CA MET A 1 77.22 -4.31 -14.93
C MET A 1 76.49 -4.13 -16.26
N ILE A 2 75.49 -3.27 -16.46
CA ILE A 2 75.26 -1.89 -16.01
C ILE A 2 73.74 -1.62 -15.91
N PHE A 3 73.34 -0.83 -14.92
CA PHE A 3 72.01 -0.23 -14.71
C PHE A 3 71.62 0.72 -15.86
N SER A 4 70.34 0.77 -16.24
CA SER A 4 69.74 2.04 -16.65
C SER A 4 68.26 2.11 -16.29
N THR A 5 67.95 3.22 -15.63
CA THR A 5 66.73 3.62 -14.93
C THR A 5 65.69 4.27 -15.85
N ARG A 6 64.41 4.00 -15.54
CA ARG A 6 63.20 4.86 -15.62
C ARG A 6 62.86 5.57 -16.94
N CYS A 7 61.63 5.33 -17.41
CA CYS A 7 60.60 6.35 -17.73
C CYS A 7 59.27 5.61 -17.97
N LEU A 8 58.29 5.74 -17.05
CA LEU A 8 57.11 6.59 -17.20
C LEU A 8 55.97 5.97 -18.02
N HIS A 9 55.08 5.24 -17.36
CA HIS A 9 53.65 5.53 -17.45
C HIS A 9 52.91 4.90 -16.26
N LYS A 10 52.61 5.72 -15.25
CA LYS A 10 51.62 5.40 -14.24
C LYS A 10 50.28 5.77 -14.88
N PRO A 11 49.35 4.83 -15.15
CA PRO A 11 48.00 5.23 -15.52
C PRO A 11 47.41 5.96 -14.32
N ASP A 12 47.17 7.26 -14.49
CA ASP A 12 46.26 8.00 -13.63
C ASP A 12 44.89 7.36 -13.80
N ASN A 13 44.60 6.40 -12.93
CA ASN A 13 43.26 5.89 -12.71
C ASN A 13 42.55 7.00 -11.93
N THR A 14 42.22 8.07 -12.65
CA THR A 14 41.16 8.99 -12.27
C THR A 14 39.91 8.13 -12.25
N MET A 15 39.64 7.58 -11.06
CA MET A 15 38.29 7.19 -10.70
C MET A 15 37.47 8.45 -10.93
N ASP A 16 36.79 8.49 -12.07
CA ASP A 16 35.59 9.27 -12.24
C ASP A 16 34.66 8.86 -11.11
N THR A 17 34.78 9.58 -10.00
CA THR A 17 33.66 9.83 -9.11
C THR A 17 32.65 10.60 -9.94
N GLU A 18 31.96 9.88 -10.85
CA GLU A 18 30.58 10.16 -11.19
C GLU A 18 29.85 10.15 -9.85
N GLN A 19 29.86 11.31 -9.20
CA GLN A 19 28.87 11.69 -8.22
C GLN A 19 27.56 11.44 -8.93
N THR A 20 26.98 10.27 -8.67
CA THR A 20 25.60 9.97 -8.96
C THR A 20 24.85 11.01 -8.15
N LYS A 21 24.61 12.17 -8.74
CA LYS A 21 23.86 13.26 -8.13
C LYS A 21 22.54 12.61 -7.79
N GLU A 22 22.34 12.29 -6.52
CA GLU A 22 21.05 11.82 -6.02
C GLU A 22 20.08 12.94 -6.32
N THR A 23 19.35 12.82 -7.43
CA THR A 23 18.33 13.76 -7.81
C THR A 23 17.19 13.55 -6.81
N LEU A 24 17.28 14.27 -5.70
CA LEU A 24 16.26 14.26 -4.65
C LEU A 24 14.92 14.59 -5.29
N LEU A 25 13.92 13.73 -5.05
CA LEU A 25 12.56 13.95 -5.55
C LEU A 25 12.07 15.32 -5.05
N PRO A 26 11.62 16.23 -5.94
CA PRO A 26 11.12 17.55 -5.54
C PRO A 26 9.94 17.41 -4.58
N LEU A 27 9.72 18.40 -3.72
CA LEU A 27 8.65 18.36 -2.73
C LEU A 27 7.27 18.13 -3.38
N SER A 28 7.01 18.79 -4.51
CA SER A 28 5.78 18.60 -5.30
C SER A 28 5.61 17.16 -5.79
N GLY A 29 6.71 16.49 -6.17
CA GLY A 29 6.69 15.09 -6.58
C GLY A 29 6.40 14.15 -5.41
N ARG A 30 6.96 14.42 -4.23
CA ARG A 30 6.68 13.67 -3.00
C ARG A 30 5.20 13.78 -2.63
N VAL A 31 4.67 15.00 -2.62
CA VAL A 31 3.26 15.27 -2.28
C VAL A 31 2.33 14.60 -3.29
N THR A 32 2.61 14.71 -4.59
CA THR A 32 1.81 14.06 -5.63
C THR A 32 1.83 12.54 -5.50
N ALA A 33 2.99 11.94 -5.23
CA ALA A 33 3.11 10.50 -5.01
C ALA A 33 2.28 10.03 -3.80
N VAL A 34 2.39 10.76 -2.67
CA VAL A 34 1.59 10.49 -1.46
C VAL A 34 0.10 10.64 -1.74
N ALA A 35 -0.31 11.67 -2.47
CA ALA A 35 -1.72 11.88 -2.83
C ALA A 35 -2.27 10.75 -3.70
N ILE A 36 -1.51 10.29 -4.71
CA ILE A 36 -1.91 9.14 -5.56
C ILE A 36 -2.03 7.88 -4.72
N GLY A 37 -1.03 7.58 -3.89
CA GLY A 37 -1.04 6.40 -3.04
C GLY A 37 -2.20 6.43 -2.04
N ALA A 38 -2.43 7.57 -1.38
CA ALA A 38 -3.54 7.74 -0.46
C ALA A 38 -4.90 7.58 -1.15
N ALA A 39 -5.08 8.19 -2.33
CA ALA A 39 -6.31 8.05 -3.11
C ALA A 39 -6.58 6.59 -3.51
N LEU A 40 -5.55 5.86 -3.96
CA LEU A 40 -5.68 4.43 -4.27
C LEU A 40 -6.01 3.60 -3.03
N ILE A 41 -5.40 3.88 -1.89
CA ILE A 41 -5.74 3.21 -0.63
C ILE A 41 -7.21 3.44 -0.31
N VAL A 42 -7.65 4.70 -0.26
CA VAL A 42 -9.06 5.07 0.00
C VAL A 42 -10.00 4.33 -0.95
N ILE A 43 -9.71 4.31 -2.25
CA ILE A 43 -10.53 3.58 -3.23
C ILE A 43 -10.58 2.09 -2.89
N THR A 44 -9.44 1.46 -2.63
CA THR A 44 -9.39 0.02 -2.35
C THR A 44 -9.94 -0.37 -0.97
N THR A 45 -10.10 0.58 -0.05
CA THR A 45 -10.63 0.32 1.30
C THR A 45 -12.09 0.74 1.46
N THR A 46 -12.64 1.58 0.57
CA THR A 46 -14.01 2.08 0.68
C THR A 46 -14.95 1.60 -0.42
N VAL A 47 -14.45 1.36 -1.64
CA VAL A 47 -15.28 0.93 -2.76
C VAL A 47 -15.67 -0.55 -2.60
N PRO A 48 -16.96 -0.89 -2.71
CA PRO A 48 -17.44 -2.28 -2.67
C PRO A 48 -16.62 -3.21 -3.57
N TYR A 49 -16.39 -4.43 -3.12
CA TYR A 49 -15.61 -5.48 -3.81
C TYR A 49 -14.11 -5.20 -3.96
N LEU A 50 -13.67 -3.94 -4.08
CA LEU A 50 -12.23 -3.63 -4.07
C LEU A 50 -11.61 -3.84 -2.69
N THR A 51 -12.42 -3.72 -1.62
CA THR A 51 -12.03 -4.10 -0.26
C THR A 51 -11.55 -5.55 -0.15
N LEU A 52 -12.02 -6.45 -1.02
CA LEU A 52 -11.55 -7.83 -1.07
C LEU A 52 -10.08 -7.96 -1.45
N LEU A 53 -9.53 -7.01 -2.21
CA LEU A 53 -8.09 -6.98 -2.49
C LEU A 53 -7.30 -6.83 -1.18
N ASN A 54 -7.83 -6.08 -0.23
CA ASN A 54 -7.18 -5.89 1.06
C ASN A 54 -7.38 -7.06 2.01
N ALA A 55 -8.47 -7.84 1.86
CA ALA A 55 -8.61 -9.12 2.54
C ALA A 55 -7.52 -10.14 2.12
N PHE A 56 -6.99 -10.03 0.89
CA PHE A 56 -5.84 -10.82 0.43
C PHE A 56 -4.51 -10.14 0.83
N PHE A 57 -4.17 -10.19 2.13
CA PHE A 57 -2.89 -9.70 2.68
C PHE A 57 -2.59 -8.22 2.35
N PHE A 58 -3.58 -7.33 2.40
CA PHE A 58 -3.42 -5.91 2.09
C PHE A 58 -2.87 -5.64 0.67
N SER A 59 -3.20 -6.50 -0.30
CA SER A 59 -2.65 -6.39 -1.66
C SER A 59 -3.00 -5.07 -2.34
N GLY A 60 -4.18 -4.49 -2.08
CA GLY A 60 -4.56 -3.17 -2.60
C GLY A 60 -3.63 -2.07 -2.09
N ILE A 61 -3.32 -2.07 -0.80
CA ILE A 61 -2.39 -1.12 -0.15
C ILE A 61 -0.97 -1.30 -0.67
N PHE A 62 -0.52 -2.55 -0.82
CA PHE A 62 0.77 -2.87 -1.40
C PHE A 62 0.89 -2.33 -2.84
N ILE A 63 -0.13 -2.55 -3.67
CA ILE A 63 -0.20 -2.06 -5.05
C ILE A 63 -0.25 -0.53 -5.08
N ALA A 64 -0.98 0.12 -4.16
CA ALA A 64 -1.02 1.57 -4.06
C ALA A 64 0.39 2.16 -3.82
N GLY A 65 1.15 1.57 -2.89
CA GLY A 65 2.55 1.92 -2.68
C GLY A 65 3.43 1.68 -3.92
N MET A 66 3.21 0.58 -4.64
CA MET A 66 3.92 0.32 -5.89
C MET A 66 3.65 1.40 -6.95
N VAL A 67 2.37 1.70 -7.20
CA VAL A 67 1.95 2.64 -8.24
C VAL A 67 2.42 4.06 -7.92
N ALA A 68 2.33 4.49 -6.67
CA ALA A 68 2.80 5.81 -6.23
C ALA A 68 4.30 6.00 -6.49
N ILE A 69 5.12 5.01 -6.12
CA ILE A 69 6.57 5.06 -6.36
C ILE A 69 6.92 4.91 -7.83
N TYR A 70 6.20 4.06 -8.57
CA TYR A 70 6.37 3.93 -10.01
C TYR A 70 6.13 5.28 -10.71
N TYR A 71 5.02 5.94 -10.39
CA TYR A 71 4.71 7.27 -10.91
C TYR A 71 5.80 8.27 -10.55
N ALA A 72 6.24 8.31 -9.29
CA ALA A 72 7.29 9.23 -8.85
C ALA A 72 8.61 9.05 -9.62
N VAL A 73 9.04 7.80 -9.81
CA VAL A 73 10.29 7.47 -10.52
C VAL A 73 10.19 7.81 -12.00
N ILE A 74 9.11 7.39 -12.67
CA ILE A 74 8.96 7.56 -14.12
C ILE A 74 8.65 9.01 -14.49
N HIS A 75 7.79 9.71 -13.73
CA HIS A 75 7.41 11.08 -14.06
C HIS A 75 8.52 12.09 -13.76
N HIS A 76 9.20 11.95 -12.62
CA HIS A 76 10.28 12.88 -12.24
C HIS A 76 11.68 12.40 -12.64
N GLN A 77 11.80 11.23 -13.28
CA GLN A 77 13.06 10.65 -13.76
C GLN A 77 14.12 10.58 -12.65
N VAL A 78 13.70 10.26 -11.43
CA VAL A 78 14.59 10.17 -10.26
C VAL A 78 14.94 8.73 -9.92
N ARG A 79 16.14 8.53 -9.36
CA ARG A 79 16.57 7.22 -8.83
C ARG A 79 16.39 7.22 -7.32
N LEU A 80 15.39 6.49 -6.83
CA LEU A 80 15.17 6.30 -5.41
C LEU A 80 16.00 5.12 -4.87
N THR A 81 16.57 5.31 -3.70
CA THR A 81 17.08 4.20 -2.88
C THR A 81 15.92 3.36 -2.33
N TYR A 82 16.22 2.14 -1.86
CA TYR A 82 15.20 1.30 -1.23
C TYR A 82 14.61 1.97 0.01
N ASN A 83 15.45 2.65 0.81
CA ASN A 83 15.02 3.34 2.02
C ASN A 83 14.10 4.53 1.70
N GLU A 84 14.44 5.34 0.69
CA GLU A 84 13.57 6.45 0.29
C GLU A 84 12.24 5.97 -0.28
N ALA A 85 12.24 4.89 -1.06
CA ALA A 85 11.02 4.29 -1.57
C ALA A 85 10.15 3.70 -0.45
N PHE A 86 10.77 3.07 0.56
CA PHE A 86 10.08 2.61 1.75
C PHE A 86 9.44 3.76 2.51
N ILE A 87 10.20 4.81 2.80
CA ILE A 87 9.72 5.97 3.57
C ILE A 87 8.59 6.68 2.81
N LEU A 88 8.79 6.96 1.52
CA LEU A 88 7.77 7.63 0.70
C LEU A 88 6.51 6.76 0.56
N GLY A 89 6.66 5.46 0.33
CA GLY A 89 5.54 4.51 0.33
C GLY A 89 4.84 4.44 1.69
N SER A 90 5.59 4.53 2.79
CA SER A 90 5.02 4.56 4.14
C SER A 90 4.19 5.82 4.40
N PHE A 91 4.62 6.97 3.88
CA PHE A 91 3.80 8.20 3.92
C PHE A 91 2.51 8.06 3.09
N CYS A 92 2.55 7.33 1.97
CA CYS A 92 1.33 6.98 1.23
C CYS A 92 0.38 6.15 2.10
N GLY A 93 0.90 5.12 2.76
CA GLY A 93 0.13 4.25 3.66
C GLY A 93 -0.44 4.98 4.88
N PHE A 94 0.34 5.85 5.50
CA PHE A 94 -0.10 6.67 6.63
C PHE A 94 -1.22 7.64 6.23
N ALA A 95 -1.01 8.42 5.16
CA ALA A 95 -2.03 9.36 4.67
C ALA A 95 -3.29 8.60 4.20
N GLY A 96 -3.11 7.49 3.48
CA GLY A 96 -4.20 6.63 3.02
C GLY A 96 -5.00 6.04 4.18
N GLY A 97 -4.35 5.57 5.26
CA GLY A 97 -5.01 5.06 6.45
C GLY A 97 -5.84 6.14 7.16
N MET A 98 -5.26 7.33 7.35
CA MET A 98 -5.96 8.46 7.94
C MET A 98 -7.21 8.87 7.13
N PHE A 99 -7.07 9.03 5.81
CA PHE A 99 -8.20 9.41 4.96
C PHE A 99 -9.23 8.29 4.83
N SER A 100 -8.79 7.03 4.75
CA SER A 100 -9.66 5.85 4.69
C SER A 100 -10.57 5.79 5.90
N GLU A 101 -10.01 5.88 7.11
CA GLU A 101 -10.78 5.81 8.35
C GLU A 101 -11.70 7.02 8.55
N THR A 102 -11.22 8.21 8.19
CA THR A 102 -12.06 9.41 8.21
C THR A 102 -13.25 9.26 7.26
N LEU A 103 -13.03 8.74 6.06
CA LEU A 103 -14.11 8.53 5.09
C LEU A 103 -15.05 7.40 5.54
N SER A 104 -14.52 6.30 6.08
CA SER A 104 -15.33 5.22 6.66
C SER A 104 -16.24 5.73 7.76
N PHE A 105 -15.71 6.53 8.69
CA PHE A 105 -16.51 7.16 9.76
C PHE A 105 -17.64 8.02 9.18
N LEU A 106 -17.34 8.88 8.21
CA LEU A 106 -18.36 9.71 7.56
C LEU A 106 -19.41 8.89 6.83
N LEU A 107 -19.01 7.80 6.17
CA LEU A 107 -19.95 6.92 5.46
C LEU A 107 -20.89 6.21 6.45
N ILE A 108 -20.38 5.74 7.57
CA ILE A 108 -21.19 5.08 8.59
C ILE A 108 -22.16 6.08 9.22
N GLU A 109 -21.68 7.27 9.60
CA GLU A 109 -22.49 8.30 10.26
C GLU A 109 -23.59 8.86 9.34
N LEU A 110 -23.27 9.13 8.06
CA LEU A 110 -24.19 9.82 7.14
C LEU A 110 -25.12 8.87 6.38
N THR A 111 -24.66 7.65 6.07
CA THR A 111 -25.39 6.72 5.19
C THR A 111 -25.64 5.36 5.81
N GLY A 112 -25.07 5.07 6.98
CA GLY A 112 -25.09 3.74 7.59
C GLY A 112 -24.25 2.70 6.85
N TYR A 113 -23.55 3.08 5.76
CA TYR A 113 -22.70 2.19 4.99
C TYR A 113 -21.42 1.85 5.76
N ARG A 114 -21.15 0.55 5.90
CA ARG A 114 -19.95 0.01 6.57
C ARG A 114 -19.01 -0.61 5.54
N PRO A 115 -17.94 0.09 5.12
CA PRO A 115 -16.96 -0.48 4.20
C PRO A 115 -16.42 -1.82 4.68
N GLY A 116 -16.37 -2.82 3.80
CA GLY A 116 -15.78 -4.13 4.08
C GLY A 116 -16.79 -5.21 4.52
N MET A 117 -18.04 -4.83 4.81
CA MET A 117 -19.11 -5.79 5.12
C MET A 117 -19.57 -6.59 3.88
N GLU A 118 -19.29 -6.09 2.68
CA GLU A 118 -19.67 -6.74 1.42
C GLU A 118 -18.99 -8.10 1.27
N GLY A 119 -17.74 -8.23 1.73
CA GLY A 119 -17.01 -9.48 1.69
C GLY A 119 -17.62 -10.54 2.61
N MET A 120 -18.06 -10.13 3.79
CA MET A 120 -18.76 -11.02 4.72
C MET A 120 -20.10 -11.46 4.14
N LYS A 121 -20.86 -10.55 3.54
CA LYS A 121 -22.12 -10.85 2.87
C LYS A 121 -21.94 -11.86 1.72
N LEU A 122 -20.94 -11.66 0.86
CA LEU A 122 -20.61 -12.60 -0.22
C LEU A 122 -20.24 -13.99 0.30
N LEU A 123 -19.42 -14.05 1.36
CA LEU A 123 -19.03 -15.31 1.98
C LEU A 123 -20.26 -16.04 2.55
N LEU A 124 -21.18 -15.28 3.16
CA LEU A 124 -22.39 -15.82 3.76
C LEU A 124 -23.39 -16.29 2.71
N ASP A 125 -23.54 -15.55 1.61
CA ASP A 125 -24.34 -15.98 0.44
C ASP A 125 -23.76 -17.25 -0.18
N TRP A 126 -22.43 -17.32 -0.36
CA TRP A 126 -21.77 -18.52 -0.86
C TRP A 126 -21.91 -19.72 0.09
N ALA A 127 -21.82 -19.48 1.40
CA ALA A 127 -22.03 -20.51 2.40
C ALA A 127 -23.48 -21.02 2.41
N ARG A 128 -24.47 -20.14 2.24
CA ARG A 128 -25.89 -20.52 2.08
C ARG A 128 -26.11 -21.40 0.86
N ASP A 129 -25.52 -21.05 -0.28
CA ASP A 129 -25.61 -21.86 -1.50
C ASP A 129 -24.98 -23.24 -1.32
N MET A 130 -23.84 -23.34 -0.63
CA MET A 130 -23.19 -24.63 -0.34
C MET A 130 -23.96 -25.49 0.68
N ALA A 131 -24.74 -24.87 1.56
CA ALA A 131 -25.58 -25.55 2.53
C ALA A 131 -26.95 -25.95 1.99
N ALA A 132 -27.30 -25.55 0.76
CA ALA A 132 -28.52 -25.98 0.10
C ALA A 132 -28.60 -27.51 0.06
N GLY A 133 -29.52 -28.09 0.82
CA GLY A 133 -29.71 -29.54 0.95
C GLY A 133 -28.91 -30.23 2.06
N LYS A 134 -28.20 -29.50 2.94
CA LYS A 134 -27.46 -30.05 4.08
C LYS A 134 -27.93 -29.43 5.41
N PRO A 135 -28.81 -30.12 6.19
CA PRO A 135 -29.41 -29.56 7.39
C PRO A 135 -28.39 -29.28 8.52
N GLU A 136 -27.30 -30.04 8.59
CA GLU A 136 -26.23 -29.81 9.59
C GLU A 136 -25.49 -28.47 9.38
N LEU A 137 -25.34 -28.02 8.12
CA LEU A 137 -24.73 -26.72 7.82
C LEU A 137 -25.72 -25.56 8.02
N ALA A 138 -27.02 -25.83 7.93
CA ALA A 138 -28.06 -24.80 8.11
C ALA A 138 -28.08 -24.26 9.55
N GLU A 139 -27.83 -25.10 10.55
CA GLU A 139 -27.74 -24.70 11.96
C GLU A 139 -26.53 -23.77 12.19
N GLN A 140 -25.37 -24.11 11.61
CA GLN A 140 -24.16 -23.28 11.69
C GLN A 140 -24.34 -21.94 10.97
N LEU A 141 -25.06 -21.94 9.84
CA LEU A 141 -25.40 -20.73 9.09
C LEU A 141 -26.37 -19.82 9.84
N ARG A 142 -27.29 -20.35 10.65
CA ARG A 142 -28.14 -19.51 11.52
C ARG A 142 -27.31 -18.72 12.51
N VAL A 143 -26.33 -19.37 13.15
CA VAL A 143 -25.40 -18.69 14.07
C VAL A 143 -24.60 -17.60 13.35
N LEU A 144 -24.10 -17.87 12.14
CA LEU A 144 -23.42 -16.84 11.34
C LEU A 144 -24.34 -15.69 10.92
N ALA A 145 -25.59 -15.98 10.54
CA ALA A 145 -26.56 -14.95 10.16
C ALA A 145 -26.97 -14.08 11.37
N GLU A 146 -27.05 -14.65 12.56
CA GLU A 146 -27.26 -13.90 13.80
C GLU A 146 -26.05 -13.02 14.15
N MET A 147 -24.82 -13.45 13.83
CA MET A 147 -23.65 -12.58 13.95
C MET A 147 -23.67 -11.44 12.93
N GLU A 148 -24.15 -11.68 11.71
CA GLU A 148 -24.31 -10.62 10.70
C GLU A 148 -25.31 -9.56 11.17
N THR A 149 -26.47 -9.96 11.72
CA THR A 149 -27.46 -9.01 12.23
C THR A 149 -26.95 -8.20 13.41
N LEU A 150 -26.17 -8.81 14.31
CA LEU A 150 -25.50 -8.09 15.39
C LEU A 150 -24.40 -7.16 14.87
N ALA A 151 -23.65 -7.57 13.83
CA ALA A 151 -22.62 -6.75 13.20
C ALA A 151 -23.18 -5.57 12.40
N LEU A 152 -24.43 -5.67 11.93
CA LEU A 152 -25.17 -4.59 11.27
C LEU A 152 -25.94 -3.69 12.25
N ALA A 153 -25.98 -4.04 13.55
CA ALA A 153 -26.64 -3.21 14.54
C ALA A 153 -26.00 -1.81 14.59
N PRO A 154 -26.81 -0.74 14.72
CA PRO A 154 -26.30 0.62 14.77
C PRO A 154 -25.35 0.74 15.97
N MET A 155 -24.08 1.03 15.68
CA MET A 155 -23.08 1.36 16.68
C MET A 155 -23.03 2.87 16.75
N GLU A 156 -23.14 3.42 17.96
CA GLU A 156 -22.80 4.82 18.18
C GLU A 156 -21.28 4.93 18.06
N LEU A 157 -20.81 5.53 16.96
CA LEU A 157 -19.39 5.77 16.75
C LEU A 157 -18.95 6.99 17.56
N THR A 158 -17.95 6.82 18.41
CA THR A 158 -17.36 7.94 19.13
C THR A 158 -16.17 8.52 18.35
N LEU A 159 -15.82 9.78 18.64
CA LEU A 159 -14.58 10.36 18.10
C LEU A 159 -13.34 9.58 18.55
N ALA A 160 -13.37 8.94 19.72
CA ALA A 160 -12.30 8.09 20.19
C ALA A 160 -12.09 6.88 19.26
N ASP A 161 -13.18 6.27 18.78
CA ASP A 161 -13.13 5.15 17.83
C ASP A 161 -12.50 5.58 16.51
N LEU A 162 -12.80 6.79 16.02
CA LEU A 162 -12.16 7.36 14.83
C LEU A 162 -10.64 7.50 15.02
N PHE A 163 -10.19 8.10 16.13
CA PHE A 163 -8.75 8.28 16.38
C PHE A 163 -8.01 6.95 16.52
N ILE A 164 -8.64 5.98 17.19
CA ILE A 164 -8.10 4.62 17.33
C ILE A 164 -8.03 3.95 15.96
N GLY A 165 -9.10 4.06 15.15
CA GLY A 165 -9.15 3.55 13.78
C GLY A 165 -8.03 4.13 12.92
N ILE A 166 -7.91 5.47 12.88
CA ILE A 166 -6.84 6.17 12.15
C ILE A 166 -5.46 5.65 12.58
N LEU A 167 -5.22 5.50 13.88
CA LEU A 167 -3.95 5.03 14.41
C LEU A 167 -3.65 3.61 13.93
N PHE A 168 -4.58 2.68 14.10
CA PHE A 168 -4.40 1.29 13.67
C PHE A 168 -4.24 1.17 12.16
N ALA A 169 -5.14 1.77 11.38
CA ALA A 169 -5.06 1.74 9.93
C ALA A 169 -3.73 2.32 9.44
N SER A 170 -3.35 3.51 9.90
CA SER A 170 -2.09 4.14 9.48
C SER A 170 -0.86 3.32 9.88
N MET A 171 -0.87 2.71 11.07
CA MET A 171 0.23 1.88 11.57
C MET A 171 0.42 0.61 10.74
N PHE A 172 -0.66 -0.02 10.27
CA PHE A 172 -0.57 -1.22 9.43
C PHE A 172 -0.37 -0.89 7.94
N TYR A 173 -0.99 0.17 7.45
CA TYR A 173 -0.98 0.51 6.02
C TYR A 173 0.37 1.08 5.61
N ALA A 174 1.02 1.87 6.48
CA ALA A 174 2.33 2.46 6.24
C ALA A 174 3.40 1.42 5.86
N PRO A 175 3.74 0.41 6.69
CA PRO A 175 4.77 -0.55 6.34
C PRO A 175 4.42 -1.37 5.09
N VAL A 176 3.15 -1.74 4.89
CA VAL A 176 2.72 -2.50 3.70
C VAL A 176 2.92 -1.68 2.41
N ALA A 177 2.46 -0.43 2.39
CA ALA A 177 2.68 0.47 1.25
C ALA A 177 4.16 0.76 1.04
N GLY A 178 4.94 0.89 2.11
CA GLY A 178 6.40 1.04 2.07
C GLY A 178 7.09 -0.15 1.38
N ILE A 179 6.72 -1.38 1.72
CA ILE A 179 7.25 -2.59 1.07
C ILE A 179 6.86 -2.63 -0.41
N GLY A 180 5.63 -2.22 -0.77
CA GLY A 180 5.22 -2.05 -2.16
C GLY A 180 6.10 -1.06 -2.93
N GLY A 181 6.44 0.05 -2.29
CA GLY A 181 7.38 1.03 -2.83
C GLY A 181 8.77 0.45 -3.09
N MET A 182 9.33 -0.25 -2.10
CA MET A 182 10.63 -0.94 -2.25
C MET A 182 10.61 -1.97 -3.39
N PHE A 183 9.54 -2.76 -3.48
CA PHE A 183 9.39 -3.77 -4.51
C PHE A 183 9.39 -3.16 -5.92
N THR A 184 8.79 -1.98 -6.08
CA THR A 184 8.82 -1.25 -7.35
C THR A 184 10.24 -0.84 -7.73
N VAL A 185 11.00 -0.23 -6.81
CA VAL A 185 12.41 0.09 -7.06
C VAL A 185 13.22 -1.16 -7.38
N PHE A 186 12.99 -2.28 -6.69
CA PHE A 186 13.63 -3.55 -6.97
C PHE A 186 13.35 -4.02 -8.41
N ARG A 187 12.08 -3.98 -8.84
CA ARG A 187 11.69 -4.37 -10.20
C ARG A 187 12.32 -3.46 -11.24
N LEU A 188 12.30 -2.15 -11.04
CA LEU A 188 12.87 -1.18 -11.98
C LEU A 188 14.39 -1.35 -12.11
N LYS A 189 15.10 -1.53 -10.99
CA LYS A 189 16.56 -1.82 -11.01
C LYS A 189 16.86 -3.12 -11.76
N ARG A 190 16.04 -4.16 -11.56
CA ARG A 190 16.20 -5.45 -12.25
C ARG A 190 15.87 -5.36 -13.74
N GLN A 191 14.93 -4.51 -14.16
CA GLN A 191 14.62 -4.26 -15.57
C GLN A 191 15.77 -3.52 -16.26
N ALA A 192 16.27 -2.44 -15.63
CA ALA A 192 17.42 -1.69 -16.13
C ALA A 192 18.67 -2.57 -16.30
N ALA A 193 18.95 -3.46 -15.34
CA ALA A 193 20.07 -4.41 -15.43
C ALA A 193 19.92 -5.44 -16.56
N ARG A 194 18.70 -5.66 -17.08
CA ARG A 194 18.40 -6.58 -18.18
C ARG A 194 18.25 -5.88 -19.53
N GLY A 195 18.49 -4.56 -19.60
CA GLY A 195 18.33 -3.78 -20.82
C GLY A 195 16.89 -3.76 -21.36
N ARG A 196 15.89 -3.89 -20.47
CA ARG A 196 14.46 -3.86 -20.80
C ARG A 196 13.79 -2.64 -20.18
#